data_AF-A0A3D3X177-F1
#
_entry.id   AF-A0A3D3X177-F1
#
_cell.length_a   1.000
_cell.length_b   1.000
_cell.length_c   1.000
_cell.angle_alpha   90.00
_cell.angle_beta   90.00
_cell.angle_gamma   90.00
#
_symmetry.space_group_name_H-M   'P 1'
#
loop_
_entity.id
_entity.type
_entity.pdbx_description
1 polymer ?
#
loop_
_entity_poly.entity_id
_entity_poly.type
_entity_poly.pdbx_seq_one_letter_code
_entity_poly.pdbx_strand_id
1 'polypeptide(L)'
;MHTISDLRKLLGLTTTNQVRNRIEAIKDVLSDHLRRGPNNQILITEGGVELLRRLQNLYDSGLTITEASEVIRSSSLIESSLENKISSGFVQKQVNAKEREELIAVLKEEIAFLRERVAFLEQRKEQRPKADKKHEWWEKLREEV
;
A
#
# COMPACT_ATOMS: atom_id res chain seq x y z
N MET A 1 -22.63 1.64 -4.87
CA MET A 1 -21.98 2.94 -5.10
C MET A 1 -21.54 3.49 -3.76
N HIS A 2 -20.30 3.97 -3.66
CA HIS A 2 -19.71 4.43 -2.40
C HIS A 2 -19.44 5.93 -2.47
N THR A 3 -19.73 6.65 -1.38
CA THR A 3 -19.37 8.06 -1.25
C THR A 3 -17.92 8.20 -0.79
N ILE A 4 -17.37 9.42 -0.87
CA ILE A 4 -16.04 9.74 -0.30
C ILE A 4 -15.96 9.40 1.20
N SER A 5 -17.07 9.58 1.94
CA SER A 5 -17.12 9.28 3.38
C SER A 5 -17.01 7.78 3.64
N ASP A 6 -17.66 6.97 2.79
CA ASP A 6 -17.61 5.51 2.87
C ASP A 6 -16.22 5.00 2.48
N LEU A 7 -15.65 5.55 1.40
CA LEU A 7 -14.30 5.24 0.95
C LEU A 7 -13.24 5.54 1.99
N ARG A 8 -13.40 6.63 2.76
CA ARG A 8 -12.51 6.95 3.88
C ARG A 8 -12.44 5.78 4.87
N LYS A 9 -13.60 5.24 5.26
CA LYS A 9 -13.68 4.11 6.19
C LYS A 9 -13.14 2.83 5.56
N LEU A 10 -13.47 2.56 4.31
CA LEU A 10 -13.08 1.34 3.59
C LEU A 10 -11.59 1.24 3.30
N LEU A 11 -10.93 2.38 3.08
CA LEU A 11 -9.49 2.48 2.80
C LEU A 11 -8.64 2.76 4.04
N GLY A 12 -9.25 2.81 5.24
CA GLY A 12 -8.54 3.09 6.49
C GLY A 12 -7.92 4.50 6.57
N LEU A 13 -8.52 5.47 5.87
CA LEU A 13 -7.98 6.82 5.77
C LEU A 13 -8.47 7.75 6.88
N THR A 14 -7.63 8.71 7.27
CA THR A 14 -7.95 9.66 8.33
C THR A 14 -8.87 10.78 7.82
N THR A 15 -8.59 11.32 6.63
CA THR A 15 -9.31 12.49 6.11
C THR A 15 -9.95 12.24 4.75
N THR A 16 -11.02 12.98 4.47
CA THR A 16 -11.65 12.98 3.14
C THR A 16 -10.75 13.56 2.05
N ASN A 17 -9.79 14.43 2.43
CA ASN A 17 -8.83 15.01 1.49
C ASN A 17 -7.82 13.96 1.01
N GLN A 18 -7.39 13.04 1.88
CA GLN A 18 -6.57 11.91 1.45
C GLN A 18 -7.28 11.04 0.41
N VAL A 19 -8.60 10.81 0.58
CA VAL A 19 -9.41 10.08 -0.41
C VAL A 19 -9.43 10.86 -1.74
N ARG A 20 -9.67 12.17 -1.70
CA ARG A 20 -9.67 13.02 -2.91
C ARG A 20 -8.32 13.02 -3.61
N ASN A 21 -7.22 13.14 -2.88
CA ASN A 21 -5.88 13.11 -3.45
C ASN A 21 -5.60 11.78 -4.16
N ARG A 22 -6.05 10.66 -3.59
CA ARG A 22 -5.94 9.34 -4.21
C ARG A 22 -6.82 9.20 -5.44
N ILE A 23 -8.05 9.73 -5.40
CA ILE A 23 -8.92 9.80 -6.57
C ILE A 23 -8.26 10.60 -7.69
N GLU A 24 -7.68 11.77 -7.39
CA GLU A 24 -6.99 12.60 -8.39
C GLU A 24 -5.73 11.92 -8.95
N ALA A 25 -4.99 11.15 -8.13
CA ALA A 25 -3.77 10.46 -8.56
C ALA A 25 -4.00 9.38 -9.64
N ILE A 26 -5.20 8.79 -9.71
CA ILE A 26 -5.56 7.77 -10.70
C ILE A 26 -6.82 8.14 -11.49
N LYS A 27 -7.13 9.43 -11.58
CA LYS A 27 -8.40 9.93 -12.12
C LYS A 27 -8.65 9.56 -13.57
N ASP A 28 -7.58 9.51 -14.35
CA ASP A 28 -7.58 9.07 -15.74
C ASP A 28 -8.12 7.64 -15.86
N VAL A 29 -7.62 6.71 -15.05
CA VAL A 29 -8.05 5.30 -15.02
C VAL A 29 -9.39 5.13 -14.29
N LEU A 30 -9.68 5.97 -13.30
CA LEU A 30 -10.89 5.89 -12.49
C LEU A 30 -12.12 6.54 -13.15
N SER A 31 -11.93 7.23 -14.27
CA SER A 31 -12.95 8.08 -14.92
C SER A 31 -14.25 7.33 -15.22
N ASP A 32 -14.17 6.10 -15.74
CA ASP A 32 -15.33 5.25 -16.07
C ASP A 32 -16.09 4.74 -14.84
N HIS A 33 -15.45 4.77 -13.67
CA HIS A 33 -16.01 4.35 -12.39
C HIS A 33 -16.50 5.51 -11.52
N LEU A 34 -16.39 6.75 -12.01
CA LEU A 34 -16.79 7.94 -11.29
C LEU A 34 -18.15 8.45 -11.79
N ARG A 35 -19.10 8.62 -10.86
CA ARG A 35 -20.43 9.17 -11.13
C ARG A 35 -20.71 10.37 -10.23
N ARG A 36 -21.53 11.30 -10.72
CA ARG A 36 -22.04 12.41 -9.93
C ARG A 36 -23.41 12.03 -9.35
N GLY A 37 -23.53 12.13 -8.03
CA GLY A 37 -24.76 11.92 -7.29
C GLY A 37 -25.53 13.21 -7.00
N PRO A 38 -26.61 13.12 -6.21
CA PRO A 38 -27.33 14.29 -5.71
C PRO A 38 -26.37 15.28 -5.02
N ASN A 39 -26.61 16.58 -5.17
CA ASN A 39 -25.76 17.64 -4.60
C ASN A 39 -24.28 17.57 -5.04
N ASN A 40 -24.03 17.13 -6.28
CA ASN A 40 -22.69 17.01 -6.86
C ASN A 40 -21.73 16.09 -6.07
N GLN A 41 -22.27 15.15 -5.32
CA GLN A 41 -21.48 14.17 -4.58
C GLN A 41 -20.72 13.26 -5.56
N ILE A 42 -19.48 12.94 -5.22
CA ILE A 42 -18.70 11.94 -5.98
C ILE A 42 -19.13 10.56 -5.49
N LEU A 43 -19.65 9.76 -6.40
CA LEU A 43 -20.03 8.38 -6.21
C LEU A 43 -19.08 7.49 -7.02
N ILE A 44 -18.58 6.44 -6.40
CA ILE A 44 -17.64 5.51 -7.02
C ILE A 44 -18.27 4.11 -7.06
N THR A 45 -18.13 3.44 -8.20
CA THR A 45 -18.59 2.06 -8.39
C THR A 45 -17.73 1.06 -7.62
N GLU A 46 -18.17 -0.19 -7.49
CA GLU A 46 -17.38 -1.21 -6.81
C GLU A 46 -16.01 -1.43 -7.47
N GLY A 47 -15.96 -1.48 -8.81
CA GLY A 47 -14.69 -1.59 -9.56
C GLY A 47 -13.74 -0.41 -9.29
N GLY A 48 -14.27 0.80 -9.16
CA GLY A 48 -13.46 1.96 -8.77
C GLY A 48 -12.95 1.89 -7.32
N VAL A 49 -13.71 1.27 -6.41
CA VAL A 49 -13.24 1.01 -5.03
C VAL A 49 -12.08 0.02 -5.04
N GLU A 50 -12.16 -1.00 -5.90
CA GLU A 50 -11.13 -2.02 -6.03
C GLU A 50 -9.81 -1.43 -6.54
N LEU A 51 -9.86 -0.53 -7.52
CA LEU A 51 -8.69 0.24 -7.98
C LEU A 51 -8.09 1.08 -6.84
N LEU A 52 -8.92 1.76 -6.06
CA LEU A 52 -8.45 2.55 -4.91
C LEU A 52 -7.87 1.68 -3.79
N ARG A 53 -8.39 0.47 -3.57
CA ARG A 53 -7.80 -0.52 -2.64
C ARG A 53 -6.45 -0.99 -3.14
N ARG A 54 -6.32 -1.28 -4.43
CA ARG A 54 -5.03 -1.67 -5.03
C ARG A 54 -4.01 -0.55 -4.89
N LEU A 55 -4.40 0.70 -5.13
CA LEU A 55 -3.55 1.87 -4.90
C LEU A 55 -3.09 1.94 -3.43
N GLN A 56 -4.03 1.71 -2.50
CA GLN A 56 -3.71 1.71 -1.09
C GLN A 56 -2.73 0.61 -0.70
N ASN A 57 -2.92 -0.61 -1.19
CA ASN A 57 -2.03 -1.72 -0.90
C ASN A 57 -0.61 -1.47 -1.44
N LEU A 58 -0.49 -0.86 -2.63
CA LEU A 58 0.80 -0.47 -3.20
C LEU A 58 1.48 0.60 -2.34
N TYR A 59 0.72 1.60 -1.88
CA TYR A 59 1.24 2.58 -0.94
C TYR A 59 1.72 1.95 0.37
N ASP A 60 0.94 1.01 0.92
CA ASP A 60 1.27 0.32 2.17
C ASP A 60 2.49 -0.62 2.02
N SER A 61 2.80 -1.06 0.79
CA SER A 61 4.03 -1.79 0.48
C SER A 61 5.30 -0.90 0.45
N GLY A 62 5.15 0.41 0.62
CA GLY A 62 6.25 1.38 0.69
C GLY A 62 6.47 2.17 -0.59
N LEU A 63 5.63 2.01 -1.62
CA LEU A 63 5.68 2.84 -2.83
C LEU A 63 5.11 4.22 -2.56
N THR A 64 5.65 5.23 -3.25
CA THR A 64 5.03 6.55 -3.28
C THR A 64 3.69 6.51 -4.01
N ILE A 65 2.78 7.45 -3.72
CA ILE A 65 1.49 7.58 -4.43
C ILE A 65 1.71 7.67 -5.95
N THR A 66 2.76 8.38 -6.38
CA THR A 66 3.15 8.52 -7.78
C THR A 66 3.52 7.18 -8.40
N GLU A 67 4.42 6.42 -7.78
CA GLU A 67 4.84 5.10 -8.29
C GLU A 67 3.66 4.11 -8.30
N ALA A 68 2.87 4.10 -7.23
CA ALA A 68 1.68 3.27 -7.15
C ALA A 68 0.66 3.59 -8.26
N SER A 69 0.52 4.88 -8.62
CA SER A 69 -0.35 5.30 -9.73
C SER A 69 0.16 4.83 -11.10
N GLU A 70 1.47 4.85 -11.34
CA GLU A 70 2.08 4.35 -12.58
C GLU A 70 1.90 2.82 -12.72
N VAL A 71 2.03 2.09 -11.60
CA VAL A 71 1.77 0.64 -11.57
C VAL A 71 0.31 0.34 -11.93
N ILE A 72 -0.64 1.14 -11.43
CA ILE A 72 -2.06 0.97 -11.78
C ILE A 72 -2.31 1.26 -13.25
N ARG A 73 -1.79 2.38 -13.78
CA ARG A 73 -1.92 2.72 -15.20
C ARG A 73 -1.35 1.65 -16.11
N SER A 74 -0.13 1.20 -15.85
CA SER A 74 0.50 0.13 -16.63
C SER A 74 -0.30 -1.17 -16.57
N SER A 75 -0.86 -1.52 -15.40
CA SER A 75 -1.72 -2.70 -15.28
C SER A 75 -3.05 -2.57 -16.04
N SER A 76 -3.67 -1.38 -16.06
CA SER A 76 -4.90 -1.11 -16.82
C SER A 76 -4.67 -1.12 -18.34
N LEU A 77 -3.51 -0.65 -18.81
CA LEU A 77 -3.11 -0.76 -20.21
C LEU A 77 -2.89 -2.22 -20.62
N ILE A 78 -2.33 -3.03 -19.73
CA ILE A 78 -2.17 -4.47 -19.95
C ILE A 78 -3.54 -5.16 -19.95
N GLU A 79 -4.43 -4.85 -19.01
CA GLU A 79 -5.78 -5.41 -18.94
C GLU A 79 -6.63 -5.03 -20.17
N SER A 80 -6.58 -3.79 -20.64
CA SER A 80 -7.29 -3.39 -21.88
C SER A 80 -6.68 -4.03 -23.15
N SER A 81 -5.35 -4.21 -23.19
CA SER A 81 -4.69 -4.98 -24.26
C SER A 81 -5.04 -6.48 -24.17
N LEU A 82 -5.24 -7.00 -22.96
CA LEU A 82 -5.66 -8.37 -22.70
C LEU A 82 -7.14 -8.56 -23.01
N GLU A 83 -8.06 -7.64 -22.71
CA GLU A 83 -9.48 -7.76 -23.07
C GLU A 83 -9.66 -7.80 -24.60
N ASN A 84 -8.89 -7.00 -25.35
CA ASN A 84 -8.82 -7.11 -26.81
C ASN A 84 -8.19 -8.44 -27.29
N LYS A 85 -7.37 -9.10 -26.47
CA LYS A 85 -6.76 -10.40 -26.76
C LYS A 85 -7.51 -11.58 -26.14
N ILE A 86 -8.47 -11.41 -25.24
CA ILE A 86 -9.19 -12.51 -24.57
C ILE A 86 -10.32 -13.04 -25.48
N SER A 87 -10.64 -12.34 -26.58
CA SER A 87 -11.25 -12.97 -27.76
C SER A 87 -10.31 -13.98 -28.47
N SER A 88 -9.02 -14.04 -28.11
CA SER A 88 -8.02 -14.94 -28.69
C SER A 88 -7.04 -15.47 -27.63
N GLY A 89 -7.43 -16.53 -26.93
CA GLY A 89 -6.46 -17.44 -26.33
C GLY A 89 -6.20 -17.17 -24.85
N PHE A 90 -6.87 -17.96 -24.04
CA PHE A 90 -6.50 -18.35 -22.69
C PHE A 90 -5.08 -18.97 -22.68
N VAL A 91 -4.04 -18.16 -22.83
CA VAL A 91 -2.67 -18.56 -22.53
C VAL A 91 -2.43 -18.15 -21.10
N GLN A 92 -2.86 -19.02 -20.18
CA GLN A 92 -2.33 -19.05 -18.83
C GLN A 92 -0.80 -19.09 -18.95
N LYS A 93 -0.17 -17.93 -18.72
CA LYS A 93 1.26 -17.82 -18.58
C LYS A 93 1.62 -18.58 -17.30
N GLN A 94 1.92 -19.87 -17.46
CA GLN A 94 2.61 -20.65 -16.45
C GLN A 94 3.94 -19.95 -16.20
N VAL A 95 3.96 -19.02 -15.25
CA VAL A 95 5.19 -18.59 -14.61
C VAL A 95 5.78 -19.88 -14.03
N ASN A 96 6.97 -20.26 -14.51
CA ASN A 96 7.63 -21.52 -14.22
C ASN A 96 7.51 -21.85 -12.73
N ALA A 97 6.77 -22.91 -12.39
CA ALA A 97 6.53 -23.32 -11.00
C ALA A 97 7.84 -23.44 -10.20
N LYS A 98 8.92 -23.81 -10.90
CA LYS A 98 10.28 -23.91 -10.37
C LYS A 98 10.87 -22.56 -9.92
N GLU A 99 10.74 -21.49 -10.71
CA GLU A 99 11.22 -20.15 -10.34
C GLU A 99 10.45 -19.61 -9.12
N ARG A 100 9.15 -19.95 -9.04
CA ARG A 100 8.33 -19.61 -7.88
C ARG A 100 8.75 -20.36 -6.63
N GLU A 101 9.05 -21.65 -6.74
CA GLU A 101 9.55 -22.46 -5.63
C GLU A 101 10.92 -21.98 -5.14
N GLU A 102 11.82 -21.62 -6.06
CA GLU A 102 13.13 -21.05 -5.74
C GLU A 102 12.99 -19.70 -5.01
N LEU A 103 12.11 -18.81 -5.48
CA LEU A 103 11.83 -17.55 -4.80
C LEU A 103 11.23 -17.76 -3.39
N ILE A 104 10.33 -18.74 -3.24
CA ILE A 104 9.75 -19.09 -1.94
C ILE A 104 10.83 -19.62 -1.00
N ALA A 105 11.80 -20.40 -1.48
CA ALA A 105 12.90 -20.90 -0.67
C ALA A 105 13.77 -19.75 -0.16
N VAL A 106 14.19 -18.85 -1.04
CA VAL A 106 15.00 -17.66 -0.67
C VAL A 106 14.27 -16.78 0.34
N LEU A 107 12.98 -16.53 0.13
CA LEU A 107 12.18 -15.72 1.07
C LEU A 107 12.03 -16.38 2.45
N LYS A 108 11.95 -17.71 2.51
CA LYS A 108 11.89 -18.44 3.78
C LYS A 108 13.22 -18.34 4.54
N GLU A 109 14.35 -18.44 3.84
CA GLU A 109 15.67 -18.26 4.43
C GLU A 109 15.84 -16.83 4.97
N GLU A 110 15.42 -15.82 4.20
CA GLU A 110 15.49 -14.43 4.64
C GLU A 110 14.62 -14.18 5.88
N ILE A 111 13.41 -14.74 5.93
CA ILE A 111 12.56 -14.65 7.13
C ILE A 111 13.21 -15.32 8.33
N ALA A 112 13.86 -16.47 8.15
CA ALA A 112 14.55 -17.17 9.23
C ALA A 112 15.72 -16.33 9.77
N PHE A 113 16.54 -15.76 8.86
CA PHE A 113 17.64 -14.88 9.20
C PHE A 113 17.17 -13.63 9.96
N LEU A 114 16.13 -12.96 9.46
CA LEU A 114 15.58 -11.76 10.10
C LEU A 114 15.02 -12.08 11.50
N ARG A 115 14.37 -13.23 11.69
CA ARG A 115 13.87 -13.66 13.01
C ARG A 115 15.00 -13.90 13.99
N GLU A 116 16.08 -14.56 13.56
CA GLU A 116 17.25 -14.77 14.41
C GLU A 116 17.92 -13.44 14.77
N ARG A 117 18.03 -12.53 13.80
CA ARG A 117 18.59 -11.20 14.04
C ARG A 117 17.77 -10.40 15.04
N VAL A 118 16.45 -10.47 14.95
CA VAL A 118 15.54 -9.82 15.92
C VAL A 118 15.73 -10.42 17.30
N ALA A 119 15.72 -11.75 17.43
CA ALA A 119 15.94 -12.41 18.72
C ALA A 119 17.28 -12.02 19.37
N PHE A 120 18.36 -11.95 18.57
CA PHE A 120 19.66 -11.47 19.02
C PHE A 120 19.62 -10.02 19.50
N LEU A 121 18.94 -9.13 18.76
CA LEU A 121 18.82 -7.71 19.12
C LEU A 121 17.97 -7.51 20.38
N GLU A 122 16.88 -8.28 20.53
CA GLU A 122 16.04 -8.28 21.72
C GLU A 122 16.82 -8.76 22.94
N GLN A 123 17.55 -9.87 22.83
CA GLN A 123 18.41 -10.36 23.90
C GLN A 123 19.49 -9.35 24.28
N ARG A 124 20.09 -8.66 23.31
CA ARG A 124 21.07 -7.60 23.56
C ARG A 124 20.45 -6.36 24.23
N LYS A 125 19.16 -6.09 23.98
CA LYS A 125 18.41 -5.02 24.66
C LYS A 125 18.10 -5.41 26.11
N GLU A 126 17.74 -6.67 26.35
CA GLU A 126 17.48 -7.23 27.69
C GLU A 126 18.76 -7.23 28.56
N GLN A 127 19.91 -7.55 27.95
CA GLN A 127 21.22 -7.58 28.63
C GLN A 127 21.85 -6.19 28.78
N ARG A 128 21.31 -5.16 28.12
CA ARG A 128 21.73 -3.80 28.40
C ARG A 128 21.19 -3.46 29.79
N PRO A 129 22.04 -3.18 30.80
CA PRO A 129 21.53 -2.71 32.07
C PRO A 129 20.65 -1.50 31.78
N LYS A 130 19.43 -1.47 32.34
CA LYS A 130 18.57 -0.28 32.34
C LYS A 130 19.49 0.86 32.75
N ALA A 131 19.75 1.79 31.83
CA ALA A 131 20.53 2.96 32.15
C ALA A 131 19.85 3.58 33.36
N ASP A 132 20.51 3.51 34.52
CA ASP A 132 20.13 4.28 35.69
C ASP A 132 19.85 5.69 35.20
N LYS A 133 18.69 6.23 35.60
CA LYS A 133 18.18 7.55 35.22
C LYS A 133 19.24 8.61 35.49
N LYS A 134 20.18 8.78 34.58
CA LYS A 134 21.16 9.85 34.60
C LYS A 134 20.39 11.08 34.16
N HIS A 135 20.12 11.96 35.13
CA HIS A 135 19.56 13.28 34.91
C HIS A 135 20.10 13.84 33.61
N GLU A 136 19.19 13.97 32.65
CA GLU A 136 19.52 14.45 31.33
C GLU A 136 20.00 15.89 31.50
N TRP A 137 21.21 16.16 31.05
CA TRP A 137 21.83 17.48 31.04
C TRP A 137 20.96 18.56 30.36
N TRP A 138 19.94 18.14 29.59
CA TRP A 138 18.91 18.95 28.96
C TRP A 138 17.81 19.46 29.92
N GLU A 139 17.62 18.88 31.12
CA GLU A 139 16.67 19.43 32.12
C GLU A 139 17.14 20.80 32.62
N LYS A 140 18.46 21.00 32.78
CA LYS A 140 19.04 22.29 33.18
C LYS A 140 18.78 23.42 32.18
N LEU A 141 18.61 23.08 30.90
CA LEU A 141 18.32 24.06 29.84
C LEU A 141 16.84 24.50 29.82
N ARG A 142 15.95 23.83 30.56
CA ARG A 142 14.52 24.16 30.62
C ARG A 142 14.15 25.12 31.74
N GLU A 143 15.01 25.32 32.72
CA GLU A 143 14.78 26.25 33.84
C GLU A 143 15.29 27.68 33.56
N GLU A 144 15.92 27.93 32.40
CA GLU A 144 16.46 29.24 32.00
C GLU A 144 15.58 30.01 30.97
N VAL A 145 14.28 29.66 30.83
CA VAL A 145 13.32 30.40 29.97
C VAL A 145 12.24 31.08 30.79
#